data_AF-A0A0C2FHU4-F1
#
_entry.id   AF-A0A0C2FHU4-F1
#
_cell.length_a   1.000
_cell.length_b   1.000
_cell.length_c   1.000
_cell.angle_alpha   90.00
_cell.angle_beta   90.00
_cell.angle_gamma   90.00
#
_symmetry.space_group_name_H-M   'P 1'
#
loop_
_entity.id
_entity.type
_entity.pdbx_description
1 polymer ?
#
loop_
_entity_poly.entity_id
_entity_poly.type
_entity_poly.pdbx_seq_one_letter_code
_entity_poly.pdbx_strand_id
1 'polypeptide(L)'
;MILRLLCLVSLTSAQYNYNLNGENGLNGGNPSFSPEGMSRGVVRQILTPYNITSNGHTDNSNGVTIQFQLRGYSNPQSALPNGWTCVCPPGNTCNYLNRPPACYFGFTFIISAPDTSVRHLATEFITLDSNGQLPSSQQSAWDQNYIVQLPSKPSAIDIFAHHLGPVINQADGSLVAVDTLTHADTFVVPLSDTLPAVGGVQSMAQRHSYQGKLLGTTLYLSYSISCTGTLIGPNCDLTCTPSTISPSAAACRSNTTGFFYVCVFQNGGQVGL
;
A
#
# COMPACT_ATOMS: atom_id res chain seq x y z
N MET A 1 7.54 25.98 -22.50
CA MET A 1 8.75 25.53 -23.21
C MET A 1 9.43 24.52 -22.30
N ILE A 2 9.24 23.23 -22.58
CA ILE A 2 9.72 22.12 -21.74
C ILE A 2 11.14 21.80 -22.20
N LEU A 3 12.13 22.16 -21.38
CA LEU A 3 13.51 21.77 -21.61
C LEU A 3 13.80 20.54 -20.74
N ARG A 4 13.58 19.35 -21.31
CA ARG A 4 14.19 18.11 -20.81
C ARG A 4 15.64 18.11 -21.31
N LEU A 5 16.60 18.25 -20.40
CA LEU A 5 18.00 18.05 -20.72
C LEU A 5 18.44 16.69 -20.19
N LEU A 6 18.92 15.85 -21.12
CA LEU A 6 19.41 14.51 -20.89
C LEU A 6 20.79 14.56 -20.23
N CYS A 7 20.99 13.78 -19.16
CA CYS A 7 22.32 13.42 -18.72
C CYS A 7 22.91 12.33 -19.62
N LEU A 8 24.15 12.56 -20.06
CA LEU A 8 25.01 11.61 -20.76
C LEU A 8 25.41 10.49 -19.78
N VAL A 9 24.91 9.29 -20.03
CA VAL A 9 25.34 8.07 -19.35
C VAL A 9 26.58 7.54 -20.08
N SER A 10 27.72 7.45 -19.41
CA SER A 10 28.82 6.61 -19.87
C SER A 10 28.42 5.15 -19.64
N LEU A 11 27.89 4.50 -20.68
CA LEU A 11 27.65 3.06 -20.71
C LEU A 11 28.99 2.31 -20.66
N THR A 12 29.43 1.92 -19.47
CA THR A 12 30.36 0.79 -19.33
C THR A 12 29.54 -0.47 -19.11
N SER A 13 29.44 -1.30 -20.15
CA SER A 13 28.83 -2.63 -20.08
C SER A 13 29.65 -3.53 -19.16
N ALA A 14 29.15 -3.79 -17.94
CA ALA A 14 29.62 -4.90 -17.14
C ALA A 14 28.91 -6.18 -17.62
N GLN A 15 29.62 -7.06 -18.31
CA GLN A 15 29.16 -8.40 -18.63
C GLN A 15 29.09 -9.22 -17.34
N TYR A 16 27.89 -9.50 -16.84
CA TYR A 16 27.69 -10.52 -15.82
C TYR A 16 27.69 -11.90 -16.49
N ASN A 17 28.71 -12.68 -16.15
CA ASN A 17 28.91 -14.04 -16.60
C ASN A 17 28.10 -14.98 -15.69
N TYR A 18 26.96 -15.50 -16.18
CA TYR A 18 26.20 -16.51 -15.46
C TYR A 18 26.87 -17.88 -15.65
N ASN A 19 27.54 -18.37 -14.62
CA ASN A 19 27.92 -19.78 -14.53
C ASN A 19 26.68 -20.62 -14.21
N LEU A 20 26.16 -21.30 -15.22
CA LEU A 20 25.27 -22.44 -15.09
C LEU A 20 26.14 -23.70 -14.98
N ASN A 21 26.10 -24.39 -13.83
CA ASN A 21 26.32 -25.84 -13.71
C ASN A 21 26.07 -26.28 -12.27
N GLY A 22 25.17 -27.26 -12.09
CA GLY A 22 24.93 -27.93 -10.81
C GLY A 22 23.56 -28.60 -10.72
N GLU A 23 23.40 -29.70 -11.44
CA GLU A 23 22.23 -30.58 -11.44
C GLU A 23 22.03 -31.37 -10.11
N ASN A 24 20.79 -31.84 -9.95
CA ASN A 24 20.33 -33.10 -9.33
C ASN A 24 19.98 -33.16 -7.83
N GLY A 25 18.72 -33.56 -7.59
CA GLY A 25 18.24 -34.03 -6.29
C GLY A 25 16.73 -34.17 -6.13
N LEU A 26 15.99 -34.65 -7.14
CA LEU A 26 14.60 -35.12 -6.94
C LEU A 26 14.63 -36.39 -6.07
N ASN A 27 13.99 -36.36 -4.89
CA ASN A 27 13.62 -37.58 -4.18
C ASN A 27 12.18 -37.47 -3.71
N GLY A 28 11.34 -38.33 -4.31
CA GLY A 28 9.94 -38.49 -4.00
C GLY A 28 9.73 -39.30 -2.72
N GLY A 29 8.81 -38.81 -1.90
CA GLY A 29 8.17 -39.58 -0.84
C GLY A 29 6.65 -39.50 -1.04
N ASN A 30 6.07 -40.59 -1.51
CA ASN A 30 4.65 -40.76 -1.76
C ASN A 30 3.94 -41.19 -0.44
N PRO A 31 2.94 -40.47 0.10
CA PRO A 31 2.07 -41.04 1.11
C PRO A 31 0.83 -41.65 0.44
N SER A 32 0.68 -42.96 0.67
CA SER A 32 -0.47 -43.79 0.30
C SER A 32 -1.79 -43.20 0.80
N PHE A 33 -2.78 -43.06 -0.10
CA PHE A 33 -4.18 -42.79 0.27
C PHE A 33 -4.87 -44.09 0.69
N SER A 34 -5.49 -44.09 1.87
CA SER A 34 -6.53 -45.05 2.25
C SER A 34 -7.85 -44.29 2.46
N PRO A 35 -9.00 -44.75 1.94
CA PRO A 35 -10.21 -43.94 1.87
C PRO A 35 -11.15 -44.26 3.03
N GLU A 36 -11.22 -43.42 4.06
CA GLU A 36 -12.31 -43.47 5.04
C GLU A 36 -12.42 -42.15 5.84
N GLY A 37 -13.55 -41.45 5.72
CA GLY A 37 -14.11 -40.63 6.80
C GLY A 37 -13.57 -39.21 7.06
N MET A 38 -14.24 -38.22 6.47
CA MET A 38 -14.60 -36.90 7.06
C MET A 38 -13.51 -36.03 7.72
N SER A 39 -13.18 -34.91 7.07
CA SER A 39 -13.66 -33.56 7.44
C SER A 39 -12.95 -32.54 6.56
N ARG A 40 -13.71 -31.75 5.79
CA ARG A 40 -13.15 -30.63 5.02
C ARG A 40 -12.64 -29.59 6.03
N GLY A 41 -11.35 -29.65 6.32
CA GLY A 41 -10.63 -28.61 7.03
C GLY A 41 -10.66 -27.33 6.20
N VAL A 42 -11.72 -26.54 6.39
CA VAL A 42 -11.67 -25.11 6.08
C VAL A 42 -10.56 -24.58 6.98
N VAL A 43 -9.45 -24.14 6.40
CA VAL A 43 -8.50 -23.27 7.09
C VAL A 43 -9.28 -22.01 7.41
N ARG A 44 -9.96 -22.02 8.56
CA ARG A 44 -10.48 -20.81 9.21
C ARG A 44 -9.23 -20.08 9.66
N GLN A 45 -8.67 -19.27 8.77
CA GLN A 45 -7.83 -18.17 9.21
C GLN A 45 -8.80 -17.20 9.90
N ILE A 46 -9.07 -17.49 11.17
CA ILE A 46 -9.72 -16.57 12.09
C ILE A 46 -8.73 -15.41 12.19
N LEU A 47 -8.92 -14.40 11.35
CA LEU A 47 -8.39 -13.06 11.61
C LEU A 47 -9.16 -12.59 12.84
N THR A 48 -8.69 -12.99 14.03
CA THR A 48 -8.92 -12.20 15.23
C THR A 48 -8.55 -10.76 14.88
N PRO A 49 -9.27 -9.75 15.37
CA PRO A 49 -8.81 -8.38 15.24
C PRO A 49 -7.42 -8.32 15.85
N TYR A 50 -6.39 -8.38 15.00
CA TYR A 50 -5.04 -8.13 15.41
C TYR A 50 -5.07 -6.65 15.75
N ASN A 51 -5.16 -6.40 17.06
CA ASN A 51 -4.66 -5.19 17.64
C ASN A 51 -3.18 -5.16 17.26
N ILE A 52 -2.85 -4.60 16.09
CA ILE A 52 -1.49 -4.26 15.72
C ILE A 52 -1.14 -3.02 16.56
N THR A 53 -1.13 -3.18 17.88
CA THR A 53 -0.24 -2.39 18.72
C THR A 53 1.13 -2.64 18.14
N SER A 54 1.73 -1.56 17.65
CA SER A 54 3.06 -1.53 17.08
C SER A 54 3.95 -2.60 17.71
N ASN A 55 4.36 -3.60 16.94
CA ASN A 55 5.60 -4.25 17.28
C ASN A 55 6.65 -3.13 17.21
N GLY A 56 7.00 -2.61 18.38
CA GLY A 56 8.08 -1.67 18.58
C GLY A 56 9.39 -2.37 18.29
N HIS A 57 9.61 -2.74 17.02
CA HIS A 57 10.92 -2.64 16.47
C HIS A 57 11.12 -1.15 16.22
N THR A 58 11.74 -0.48 17.17
CA THR A 58 12.45 0.77 16.90
C THR A 58 13.63 0.40 16.00
N ASP A 59 13.33 0.03 14.76
CA ASP A 59 14.26 0.26 13.68
C ASP A 59 14.48 1.77 13.72
N ASN A 60 15.69 2.19 14.09
CA ASN A 60 16.18 3.55 13.83
C ASN A 60 16.26 3.74 12.30
N SER A 61 15.10 3.72 11.64
CA SER A 61 14.89 3.65 10.22
C SER A 61 14.94 5.08 9.67
N ASN A 62 16.13 5.65 9.73
CA ASN A 62 16.40 7.07 9.46
C ASN A 62 16.66 7.33 7.97
N GLY A 63 15.79 6.85 7.08
CA GLY A 63 15.92 7.10 5.64
C GLY A 63 14.86 8.07 5.12
N VAL A 64 13.60 7.70 5.35
CA VAL A 64 12.43 8.29 4.73
C VAL A 64 11.27 8.32 5.71
N THR A 65 10.50 9.40 5.68
CA THR A 65 9.18 9.46 6.31
C THR A 65 8.14 9.51 5.19
N ILE A 66 7.18 8.59 5.24
CA ILE A 66 5.97 8.68 4.43
C ILE A 66 4.79 9.01 5.34
N GLN A 67 4.01 10.01 4.93
CA GLN A 67 2.75 10.37 5.53
C GLN A 67 1.64 10.07 4.53
N PHE A 68 0.56 9.41 4.94
CA PHE A 68 -0.59 9.17 4.08
C PHE A 68 -1.91 9.23 4.85
N GLN A 69 -2.99 9.55 4.12
CA GLN A 69 -4.35 9.70 4.65
C GLN A 69 -5.36 9.12 3.66
N LEU A 70 -6.25 8.26 4.15
CA LEU A 70 -7.42 7.83 3.40
C LEU A 70 -8.43 8.98 3.35
N ARG A 71 -8.69 9.49 2.14
CA ARG A 71 -9.56 10.65 1.90
C ARG A 71 -10.98 10.27 1.49
N GLY A 72 -11.23 8.98 1.29
CA GLY A 72 -12.53 8.48 0.91
C GLY A 72 -12.45 7.11 0.23
N TYR A 73 -13.59 6.46 0.16
CA TYR A 73 -13.80 5.22 -0.58
C TYR A 73 -15.24 5.22 -1.07
N SER A 74 -15.48 4.62 -2.23
CA SER A 74 -16.80 4.56 -2.86
C SER A 74 -17.04 3.18 -3.49
N ASN A 75 -18.09 2.53 -3.00
CA ASN A 75 -18.70 1.32 -3.53
C ASN A 75 -20.22 1.56 -3.70
N PRO A 76 -20.64 2.35 -4.70
CA PRO A 76 -22.01 2.81 -4.82
C PRO A 76 -23.02 1.70 -5.15
N GLN A 77 -22.53 0.55 -5.60
CA GLN A 77 -23.36 -0.62 -5.89
C GLN A 77 -23.49 -1.56 -4.69
N SER A 78 -22.84 -1.24 -3.56
CA SER A 78 -22.73 -2.14 -2.40
C SER A 78 -22.22 -3.53 -2.78
N ALA A 79 -21.44 -3.60 -3.85
CA ALA A 79 -21.05 -4.85 -4.48
C ALA A 79 -19.93 -5.52 -3.67
N LEU A 80 -19.93 -6.84 -3.71
CA LEU A 80 -18.87 -7.72 -3.24
C LEU A 80 -18.47 -8.65 -4.39
N PRO A 81 -17.29 -9.29 -4.34
CA PRO A 81 -16.86 -10.19 -5.42
C PRO A 81 -17.86 -11.32 -5.67
N ASN A 82 -17.77 -11.94 -6.86
CA ASN A 82 -18.61 -13.07 -7.28
C ASN A 82 -20.11 -12.74 -7.43
N GLY A 83 -20.47 -11.48 -7.70
CA GLY A 83 -21.87 -11.07 -7.86
C GLY A 83 -22.64 -11.07 -6.53
N TRP A 84 -21.93 -10.81 -5.43
CA TRP A 84 -22.52 -10.68 -4.10
C TRP A 84 -22.71 -9.22 -3.73
N THR A 85 -23.45 -8.98 -2.66
CA THR A 85 -23.72 -7.64 -2.13
C THR A 85 -23.79 -7.67 -0.60
N CYS A 86 -23.50 -6.52 0.02
CA CYS A 86 -23.62 -6.30 1.45
C CYS A 86 -24.95 -5.65 1.85
N VAL A 87 -25.87 -5.43 0.90
CA VAL A 87 -27.23 -4.92 1.15
C VAL A 87 -28.28 -5.84 0.54
N CYS A 88 -29.51 -5.80 1.07
CA CYS A 88 -30.60 -6.58 0.51
C CYS A 88 -30.94 -6.04 -0.89
N PRO A 89 -30.91 -6.87 -1.96
CA PRO A 89 -31.25 -6.40 -3.30
C PRO A 89 -32.69 -5.88 -3.37
N PRO A 90 -32.97 -4.83 -4.17
CA PRO A 90 -34.33 -4.33 -4.35
C PRO A 90 -35.30 -5.42 -4.82
N GLY A 91 -36.48 -5.49 -4.23
CA GLY A 91 -37.51 -6.48 -4.57
C GLY A 91 -37.34 -7.86 -3.90
N ASN A 92 -36.25 -8.08 -3.16
CA ASN A 92 -36.05 -9.27 -2.34
C ASN A 92 -36.33 -9.00 -0.86
N THR A 93 -36.57 -10.07 -0.11
CA THR A 93 -36.83 -9.99 1.33
C THR A 93 -35.76 -10.73 2.12
N CYS A 94 -34.90 -9.99 2.82
CA CYS A 94 -33.77 -10.54 3.57
C CYS A 94 -34.11 -10.74 5.07
N ASN A 95 -35.16 -11.54 5.35
CA ASN A 95 -35.68 -11.78 6.72
C ASN A 95 -34.70 -12.50 7.67
N TYR A 96 -33.62 -13.05 7.13
CA TYR A 96 -32.56 -13.70 7.92
C TYR A 96 -31.63 -12.70 8.62
N LEU A 97 -31.76 -11.40 8.33
CA LEU A 97 -30.99 -10.35 8.98
C LEU A 97 -31.78 -9.72 10.13
N ASN A 98 -31.22 -9.76 11.33
CA ASN A 98 -31.82 -9.16 12.53
C ASN A 98 -31.72 -7.62 12.56
N ARG A 99 -30.98 -7.03 11.62
CA ARG A 99 -30.79 -5.58 11.45
C ARG A 99 -30.73 -5.27 9.95
N PRO A 100 -31.11 -4.06 9.51
CA PRO A 100 -30.91 -3.64 8.12
C PRO A 100 -29.45 -3.88 7.71
N PRO A 101 -29.20 -4.56 6.58
CA PRO A 101 -27.83 -4.83 6.14
C PRO A 101 -27.13 -3.51 5.86
N ALA A 102 -25.91 -3.39 6.38
CA ALA A 102 -25.07 -2.23 6.15
C ALA A 102 -23.67 -2.70 5.76
N CYS A 103 -23.09 -2.02 4.78
CA CYS A 103 -21.77 -2.33 4.27
C CYS A 103 -20.70 -1.83 5.25
N TYR A 104 -20.13 -2.74 6.04
CA TYR A 104 -19.12 -2.43 7.04
C TYR A 104 -17.73 -2.73 6.50
N PHE A 105 -16.91 -1.70 6.26
CA PHE A 105 -15.66 -1.79 5.51
C PHE A 105 -14.45 -1.36 6.35
N GLY A 106 -13.38 -2.16 6.33
CA GLY A 106 -12.09 -1.84 6.90
C GLY A 106 -11.00 -1.90 5.83
N PHE A 107 -9.94 -1.12 5.99
CA PHE A 107 -8.84 -1.01 5.03
C PHE A 107 -7.54 -1.47 5.66
N THR A 108 -6.79 -2.31 4.96
CA THR A 108 -5.43 -2.68 5.34
C THR A 108 -4.46 -2.04 4.37
N PHE A 109 -3.48 -1.32 4.89
CA PHE A 109 -2.40 -0.69 4.14
C PHE A 109 -1.13 -1.49 4.33
N ILE A 110 -0.46 -1.80 3.22
CA ILE A 110 0.77 -2.57 3.17
C ILE A 110 1.80 -1.72 2.42
N ILE A 111 2.84 -1.26 3.11
CA ILE A 111 3.84 -0.35 2.55
C ILE A 111 5.12 -1.13 2.30
N SER A 112 5.50 -1.21 1.02
CA SER A 112 6.63 -2.00 0.54
C SER A 112 7.81 -1.11 0.20
N ALA A 113 9.00 -1.47 0.68
CA ALA A 113 10.27 -0.81 0.36
C ALA A 113 11.33 -1.87 -0.02
N PRO A 114 12.28 -1.56 -0.93
CA PRO A 114 13.17 -2.55 -1.54
C PRO A 114 14.05 -3.34 -0.57
N ASP A 115 14.40 -2.75 0.58
CA ASP A 115 15.47 -3.26 1.46
C ASP A 115 14.98 -3.65 2.87
N THR A 116 13.65 -3.75 3.09
CA THR A 116 13.09 -3.99 4.41
C THR A 116 11.80 -4.79 4.48
N SER A 117 11.51 -5.29 5.69
CA SER A 117 10.19 -5.74 6.11
C SER A 117 9.10 -4.73 5.82
N VAL A 118 7.99 -5.24 5.30
CA VAL A 118 6.78 -4.50 4.94
C VAL A 118 6.13 -3.90 6.20
N ARG A 119 5.57 -2.69 6.11
CA ARG A 119 4.80 -2.07 7.20
C ARG A 119 3.31 -2.28 6.98
N HIS A 120 2.61 -2.73 8.01
CA HIS A 120 1.18 -3.01 7.99
C HIS A 120 0.42 -2.05 8.91
N LEU A 121 -0.63 -1.44 8.39
CA LEU A 121 -1.54 -0.57 9.12
C LEU A 121 -2.97 -0.94 8.74
N ALA A 122 -3.93 -0.66 9.61
CA ALA A 122 -5.34 -0.89 9.31
C ALA A 122 -6.22 0.20 9.89
N THR A 123 -7.39 0.40 9.29
CA THR A 123 -8.49 1.15 9.90
C THR A 123 -9.35 0.21 10.74
N GLU A 124 -10.12 0.78 11.65
CA GLU A 124 -11.34 0.12 12.14
C GLU A 124 -12.31 -0.11 10.98
N PHE A 125 -13.35 -0.91 11.20
CA PHE A 125 -14.44 -1.03 10.23
C PHE A 125 -15.40 0.15 10.35
N ILE A 126 -15.85 0.66 9.20
CA ILE A 126 -16.72 1.85 9.07
C ILE A 126 -17.94 1.46 8.26
N THR A 127 -19.12 1.90 8.69
CA THR A 127 -20.35 1.69 7.93
C THR A 127 -20.43 2.70 6.80
N LEU A 128 -20.52 2.22 5.56
CA LEU A 128 -20.74 3.11 4.41
C LEU A 128 -22.12 3.76 4.49
N ASP A 129 -22.25 4.97 3.95
CA ASP A 129 -23.53 5.66 3.83
C ASP A 129 -24.42 5.04 2.75
N SER A 130 -25.61 5.60 2.56
CA SER A 130 -26.58 5.13 1.56
C SER A 130 -26.10 5.25 0.11
N ASN A 131 -25.05 6.04 -0.14
CA ASN A 131 -24.42 6.18 -1.46
C ASN A 131 -23.21 5.24 -1.61
N GLY A 132 -22.96 4.37 -0.63
CA GLY A 132 -21.81 3.48 -0.60
C GLY A 132 -20.49 4.21 -0.38
N GLN A 133 -20.50 5.35 0.32
CA GLN A 133 -19.31 6.16 0.58
C GLN A 133 -18.92 6.14 2.06
N LEU A 134 -17.65 6.43 2.34
CA LEU A 134 -17.23 6.68 3.72
C LEU A 134 -17.90 7.95 4.25
N PRO A 135 -18.68 7.87 5.35
CA PRO A 135 -19.46 9.00 5.82
C PRO A 135 -18.59 10.03 6.54
N SER A 136 -18.89 11.32 6.33
CA SER A 136 -18.26 12.42 7.05
C SER A 136 -18.53 12.40 8.56
N SER A 137 -19.66 11.83 8.99
CA SER A 137 -20.00 11.66 10.41
C SER A 137 -19.04 10.73 11.17
N GLN A 138 -18.31 9.87 10.45
CA GLN A 138 -17.30 8.96 11.02
C GLN A 138 -15.88 9.30 10.54
N GLN A 139 -15.64 10.52 10.05
CA GLN A 139 -14.37 10.92 9.42
C GLN A 139 -13.15 10.67 10.32
N SER A 140 -13.27 10.87 11.63
CA SER A 140 -12.18 10.61 12.59
C SER A 140 -11.75 9.13 12.66
N ALA A 141 -12.60 8.19 12.23
CA ALA A 141 -12.31 6.76 12.23
C ALA A 141 -11.49 6.33 11.00
N TRP A 142 -11.54 7.08 9.89
CA TRP A 142 -10.93 6.67 8.62
C TRP A 142 -9.96 7.69 8.01
N ASP A 143 -10.09 9.00 8.26
CA ASP A 143 -9.21 10.07 7.75
C ASP A 143 -7.99 10.30 8.67
N GLN A 144 -7.47 9.22 9.25
CA GLN A 144 -6.33 9.29 10.16
C GLN A 144 -5.04 9.57 9.39
N ASN A 145 -4.17 10.35 10.02
CA ASN A 145 -2.86 10.66 9.50
C ASN A 145 -1.84 9.61 9.92
N TYR A 146 -1.50 8.72 8.99
CA TYR A 146 -0.49 7.70 9.21
C TYR A 146 0.88 8.24 8.86
N ILE A 147 1.79 8.23 9.84
CA ILE A 147 3.19 8.62 9.67
C ILE A 147 4.05 7.38 9.87
N VAL A 148 4.81 7.01 8.84
CA VAL A 148 5.62 5.79 8.83
C VAL A 148 7.05 6.16 8.47
N GLN A 149 7.99 5.71 9.31
CA GLN A 149 9.42 5.82 9.03
C GLN A 149 9.93 4.52 8.43
N LEU A 150 10.71 4.65 7.36
CA LEU A 150 11.27 3.58 6.56
C LEU A 150 12.75 3.91 6.29
N PRO A 151 13.65 2.93 6.21
CA PRO A 151 15.06 3.21 5.93
C PRO A 151 15.34 3.45 4.43
N SER A 152 14.42 3.08 3.53
CA SER A 152 14.49 3.42 2.12
C SER A 152 13.12 3.85 1.59
N LYS A 153 13.13 4.54 0.44
CA LYS A 153 11.91 5.04 -0.18
C LYS A 153 10.97 3.89 -0.55
N PRO A 154 9.69 3.94 -0.16
CA PRO A 154 8.73 2.92 -0.52
C PRO A 154 8.45 2.93 -2.04
N SER A 155 8.26 1.76 -2.62
CA SER A 155 7.91 1.59 -4.03
C SER A 155 6.40 1.67 -4.25
N ALA A 156 5.60 1.23 -3.28
CA ALA A 156 4.14 1.24 -3.35
C ALA A 156 3.46 1.19 -1.98
N ILE A 157 2.17 1.56 -1.95
CA ILE A 157 1.23 1.18 -0.90
C ILE A 157 0.17 0.30 -1.54
N ASP A 158 0.08 -0.95 -1.09
CA ASP A 158 -1.01 -1.85 -1.44
C ASP A 158 -2.13 -1.69 -0.41
N ILE A 159 -3.37 -1.50 -0.87
CA ILE A 159 -4.52 -1.27 0.00
C ILE A 159 -5.57 -2.34 -0.29
N PHE A 160 -6.01 -3.02 0.76
CA PHE A 160 -7.02 -4.06 0.69
C PHE A 160 -8.27 -3.58 1.43
N ALA A 161 -9.37 -3.46 0.69
CA ALA A 161 -10.68 -3.14 1.26
C ALA A 161 -11.39 -4.45 1.62
N HIS A 162 -11.79 -4.57 2.88
CA HIS A 162 -12.47 -5.76 3.39
C HIS A 162 -13.84 -5.39 3.91
N HIS A 163 -14.84 -6.19 3.58
CA HIS A 163 -16.15 -6.12 4.19
C HIS A 163 -16.25 -7.15 5.32
N LEU A 164 -16.70 -6.72 6.51
CA LEU A 164 -17.10 -7.63 7.58
C LEU A 164 -18.61 -7.63 7.74
N GLY A 165 -19.26 -8.78 7.55
CA GLY A 165 -20.70 -8.90 7.77
C GLY A 165 -21.38 -9.93 6.89
N PRO A 166 -22.70 -9.75 6.62
CA PRO A 166 -23.45 -10.66 5.77
C PRO A 166 -23.06 -10.50 4.30
N VAL A 167 -22.96 -11.64 3.62
CA VAL A 167 -22.74 -11.72 2.17
C VAL A 167 -24.02 -12.29 1.55
N ILE A 168 -24.60 -11.53 0.64
CA ILE A 168 -25.89 -11.83 0.02
C ILE A 168 -25.68 -12.01 -1.48
N ASN A 169 -26.31 -13.02 -2.07
CA ASN A 169 -26.30 -13.18 -3.51
C ASN A 169 -27.14 -12.06 -4.14
N GLN A 170 -26.53 -11.28 -5.04
CA GLN A 170 -27.18 -10.12 -5.64
C GLN A 170 -28.36 -10.50 -6.55
N ALA A 171 -28.36 -11.70 -7.12
CA ALA A 171 -29.37 -12.14 -8.07
C ALA A 171 -30.70 -12.55 -7.41
N ASP A 172 -30.64 -13.26 -6.28
CA ASP A 172 -31.82 -13.89 -5.65
C ASP A 172 -32.02 -13.50 -4.18
N GLY A 173 -31.15 -12.66 -3.61
CA GLY A 173 -31.25 -12.24 -2.22
C GLY A 173 -31.00 -13.36 -1.20
N SER A 174 -30.47 -14.51 -1.63
CA SER A 174 -30.12 -15.60 -0.72
C SER A 174 -28.88 -15.26 0.12
N LEU A 175 -28.89 -15.71 1.38
CA LEU A 175 -27.78 -15.54 2.29
C LEU A 175 -26.66 -16.51 1.93
N VAL A 176 -25.48 -15.99 1.58
CA VAL A 176 -24.29 -16.79 1.28
C VAL A 176 -23.50 -17.08 2.55
N ALA A 177 -23.27 -16.05 3.36
CA ALA A 177 -22.53 -16.15 4.62
C ALA A 177 -22.96 -15.06 5.60
N VAL A 178 -22.78 -15.32 6.89
CA VAL A 178 -22.99 -14.37 7.98
C VAL A 178 -21.67 -14.12 8.68
N ASP A 179 -21.45 -12.90 9.14
CA ASP A 179 -20.29 -12.48 9.94
C ASP A 179 -18.96 -12.98 9.37
N THR A 180 -18.78 -12.78 8.06
CA THR A 180 -17.56 -13.19 7.36
C THR A 180 -16.76 -11.98 6.93
N LEU A 181 -15.43 -12.12 6.94
CA LEU A 181 -14.53 -11.14 6.38
C LEU A 181 -14.31 -11.45 4.90
N THR A 182 -14.90 -10.62 4.04
CA THR A 182 -14.80 -10.74 2.59
C THR A 182 -13.82 -9.71 2.07
N HIS A 183 -12.78 -10.16 1.39
CA HIS A 183 -11.94 -9.26 0.60
C HIS A 183 -12.76 -8.68 -0.54
N ALA A 184 -12.94 -7.36 -0.58
CA ALA A 184 -13.81 -6.70 -1.54
C ALA A 184 -13.02 -6.17 -2.74
N ASP A 185 -11.92 -5.46 -2.50
CA ASP A 185 -11.13 -4.88 -3.58
C ASP A 185 -9.67 -4.64 -3.18
N THR A 186 -8.80 -4.53 -4.19
CA THR A 186 -7.37 -4.26 -4.02
C THR A 186 -6.99 -3.02 -4.83
N PHE A 187 -6.21 -2.14 -4.21
CA PHE A 187 -5.66 -0.93 -4.81
C PHE A 187 -4.14 -0.96 -4.72
N VAL A 188 -3.48 -0.41 -5.74
CA VAL A 188 -2.03 -0.25 -5.77
C VAL A 188 -1.74 1.22 -5.99
N VAL A 189 -1.01 1.82 -5.04
CA VAL A 189 -0.55 3.20 -5.09
C VAL A 189 0.93 3.19 -5.45
N PRO A 190 1.31 3.47 -6.71
CA PRO A 190 2.71 3.48 -7.12
C PRO A 190 3.41 4.73 -6.58
N LEU A 191 4.57 4.54 -5.94
CA LEU A 191 5.34 5.61 -5.31
C LEU A 191 6.72 5.81 -5.93
N SER A 192 7.12 4.97 -6.89
CA SER A 192 8.44 5.02 -7.55
C SER A 192 8.79 6.43 -8.05
N ASP A 193 7.83 7.08 -8.70
CA ASP A 193 8.01 8.37 -9.38
C ASP A 193 7.68 9.56 -8.48
N THR A 194 7.20 9.31 -7.26
CA THR A 194 6.90 10.36 -6.29
C THR A 194 8.20 10.93 -5.76
N LEU A 195 8.47 12.22 -6.01
CA LEU A 195 9.64 12.88 -5.49
C LEU A 195 9.48 13.21 -4.00
N PRO A 196 10.48 12.94 -3.16
CA PRO A 196 10.46 13.37 -1.77
C PRO A 196 10.39 14.89 -1.64
N ALA A 197 9.56 15.33 -0.71
CA ALA A 197 9.45 16.70 -0.25
C ALA A 197 10.74 17.19 0.42
N VAL A 198 10.99 18.48 0.26
CA VAL A 198 12.23 19.15 0.65
C VAL A 198 11.95 20.00 1.88
N GLY A 199 12.77 19.85 2.92
CA GLY A 199 12.60 20.56 4.19
C GLY A 199 11.52 19.98 5.10
N GLY A 200 11.07 18.75 4.86
CA GLY A 200 10.04 18.06 5.65
C GLY A 200 8.86 17.60 4.81
N VAL A 201 7.83 17.03 5.46
CA VAL A 201 6.62 16.53 4.79
C VAL A 201 5.86 17.70 4.13
N GLN A 202 5.48 17.54 2.86
CA GLN A 202 4.72 18.54 2.11
C GLN A 202 3.21 18.47 2.40
N SER A 203 2.49 19.46 1.90
CA SER A 203 1.04 19.56 2.05
C SER A 203 0.33 18.30 1.57
N MET A 204 -0.41 17.69 2.49
CA MET A 204 -1.29 16.54 2.28
C MET A 204 -2.64 16.93 1.63
N ALA A 205 -2.72 18.12 1.03
CA ALA A 205 -3.94 18.66 0.44
C ALA A 205 -4.27 18.02 -0.92
N GLN A 206 -3.27 17.50 -1.64
CA GLN A 206 -3.51 16.86 -2.93
C GLN A 206 -4.17 15.49 -2.70
N ARG A 207 -5.32 15.28 -3.34
CA ARG A 207 -6.10 14.05 -3.29
C ARG A 207 -5.96 13.31 -4.61
N HIS A 208 -5.54 12.06 -4.55
CA HIS A 208 -5.41 11.15 -5.69
C HIS A 208 -6.56 10.14 -5.67
N SER A 209 -6.97 9.66 -6.84
CA SER A 209 -8.01 8.65 -6.99
C SER A 209 -7.42 7.39 -7.61
N TYR A 210 -7.76 6.25 -7.03
CA TYR A 210 -7.31 4.92 -7.44
C TYR A 210 -8.52 4.04 -7.69
N GLN A 211 -8.48 3.29 -8.78
CA GLN A 211 -9.49 2.29 -9.13
C GLN A 211 -9.06 0.92 -8.63
N GLY A 212 -9.99 0.22 -8.00
CA GLY A 212 -9.81 -1.13 -7.50
C GLY A 212 -9.66 -2.15 -8.63
N LYS A 213 -8.89 -3.20 -8.39
CA LYS A 213 -8.54 -4.22 -9.39
C LYS A 213 -9.56 -5.36 -9.51
N LEU A 214 -10.37 -5.59 -8.48
CA LEU A 214 -11.33 -6.70 -8.43
C LEU A 214 -12.74 -6.22 -8.77
N LEU A 215 -13.24 -5.18 -8.09
CA LEU A 215 -14.59 -4.67 -8.26
C LEU A 215 -14.66 -3.35 -9.04
N GLY A 216 -13.52 -2.65 -9.18
CA GLY A 216 -13.52 -1.31 -9.78
C GLY A 216 -14.15 -0.26 -8.84
N THR A 217 -14.09 -0.50 -7.53
CA THR A 217 -14.45 0.53 -6.54
C THR A 217 -13.42 1.66 -6.57
N THR A 218 -13.78 2.84 -6.05
CA THR A 218 -12.88 4.01 -6.08
C THR A 218 -12.37 4.33 -4.68
N LEU A 219 -11.05 4.50 -4.54
CA LEU A 219 -10.39 4.93 -3.30
C LEU A 219 -9.69 6.27 -3.52
N TYR A 220 -9.76 7.14 -2.51
CA TYR A 220 -9.08 8.43 -2.52
C TYR A 220 -8.00 8.46 -1.45
N LEU A 221 -6.78 8.84 -1.83
CA LEU A 221 -5.64 8.90 -0.92
C LEU A 221 -4.90 10.23 -1.09
N SER A 222 -4.40 10.78 0.02
CA SER A 222 -3.35 11.80 0.03
C SER A 222 -2.10 11.18 0.60
N TYR A 223 -0.93 11.56 0.09
CA TYR A 223 0.35 11.11 0.63
C TYR A 223 1.47 12.11 0.33
N SER A 224 2.51 12.07 1.15
CA SER A 224 3.75 12.82 0.97
C SER A 224 4.90 11.97 1.48
N ILE A 225 6.02 12.00 0.76
CA ILE A 225 7.27 11.34 1.14
C ILE A 225 8.27 12.44 1.46
N SER A 226 9.09 12.31 2.48
CA SER A 226 10.20 13.23 2.77
C SER A 226 11.42 12.47 3.23
N CYS A 227 12.61 12.95 2.88
CA CYS A 227 13.84 12.38 3.41
C CYS A 227 14.02 12.75 4.88
N THR A 228 14.61 11.84 5.65
CA THR A 228 14.91 12.07 7.07
C THR A 228 16.37 12.49 7.24
N GLY A 229 16.63 13.41 8.17
CA GLY A 229 17.99 13.87 8.48
C GLY A 229 18.63 14.69 7.34
N THR A 230 19.84 14.34 6.94
CA THR A 230 20.63 15.03 5.91
C THR A 230 20.54 14.37 4.53
N LEU A 231 19.76 13.30 4.39
CA LEU A 231 19.60 12.57 3.15
C LEU A 231 18.75 13.37 2.17
N ILE A 232 19.12 13.31 0.88
CA ILE A 232 18.43 14.02 -0.18
C ILE A 232 18.33 13.16 -1.45
N GLY A 233 17.72 13.73 -2.49
CA GLY A 233 17.59 13.10 -3.80
C GLY A 233 16.32 12.24 -3.97
N PRO A 234 16.06 11.75 -5.19
CA PRO A 234 14.80 11.09 -5.54
C PRO A 234 14.47 9.83 -4.74
N ASN A 235 15.50 9.19 -4.16
CA ASN A 235 15.38 7.97 -3.36
C ASN A 235 15.73 8.19 -1.87
N CYS A 236 16.00 9.43 -1.46
CA CYS A 236 16.47 9.77 -0.11
C CYS A 236 17.68 8.97 0.34
N ASP A 237 18.62 8.76 -0.57
CA ASP A 237 19.82 7.97 -0.33
C ASP A 237 21.10 8.78 -0.56
N LEU A 238 20.99 10.02 -1.04
CA LEU A 238 22.16 10.83 -1.37
C LEU A 238 22.67 11.58 -0.15
N THR A 239 23.97 11.45 0.10
CA THR A 239 24.74 12.34 0.98
C THR A 239 25.61 13.23 0.10
N CYS A 240 25.45 14.54 0.21
CA CYS A 240 26.10 15.50 -0.68
C CYS A 240 27.03 16.45 0.06
N THR A 241 28.20 16.69 -0.53
CA THR A 241 29.18 17.66 -0.04
C THR A 241 29.26 18.81 -1.06
N PRO A 242 28.81 20.02 -0.71
CA PRO A 242 28.96 21.20 -1.55
C PRO A 242 30.43 21.48 -1.88
N SER A 243 30.70 21.94 -3.09
CA SER A 243 32.03 22.37 -3.50
C SER A 243 32.40 23.68 -2.80
N THR A 244 33.65 23.75 -2.32
CA THR A 244 34.22 24.97 -1.72
C THR A 244 34.51 26.06 -2.75
N ILE A 245 34.58 25.70 -4.03
CA ILE A 245 34.91 26.60 -5.14
C ILE A 245 33.64 27.08 -5.86
N SER A 246 32.62 26.23 -5.94
CA SER A 246 31.33 26.55 -6.54
C SER A 246 30.20 26.07 -5.64
N PRO A 247 29.62 26.95 -4.79
CA PRO A 247 28.58 26.57 -3.83
C PRO A 247 27.31 25.98 -4.47
N SER A 248 27.11 26.20 -5.78
CA SER A 248 26.02 25.63 -6.57
C SER A 248 26.30 24.21 -7.06
N ALA A 249 27.49 23.66 -6.86
CA ALA A 249 27.84 22.29 -7.22
C ALA A 249 28.06 21.46 -5.96
N ALA A 250 27.59 20.22 -5.94
CA ALA A 250 27.88 19.27 -4.88
C ALA A 250 28.28 17.91 -5.46
N ALA A 251 29.22 17.26 -4.78
CA ALA A 251 29.51 15.85 -4.99
C ALA A 251 28.58 15.03 -4.08
N CYS A 252 27.74 14.20 -4.68
CA CYS A 252 26.76 13.37 -4.00
C CYS A 252 27.15 11.90 -4.10
N ARG A 253 27.04 11.16 -3.00
CA ARG A 253 27.20 9.71 -2.98
C ARG A 253 25.88 9.06 -2.58
N SER A 254 25.43 8.07 -3.36
CA SER A 254 24.31 7.22 -2.98
C SER A 254 24.75 6.25 -1.88
N ASN A 255 24.06 6.26 -0.76
CA ASN A 255 24.30 5.36 0.36
C ASN A 255 23.85 3.93 0.04
N THR A 256 22.89 3.76 -0.88
CA THR A 256 22.40 2.45 -1.30
C THR A 256 23.30 1.81 -2.35
N THR A 257 23.70 2.55 -3.38
CA THR A 257 24.46 2.00 -4.53
C THR A 257 25.97 2.25 -4.45
N GLY A 258 26.41 3.21 -3.64
CA GLY A 258 27.79 3.67 -3.59
C GLY A 258 28.21 4.55 -4.76
N PHE A 259 27.34 4.77 -5.77
CA PHE A 259 27.65 5.62 -6.93
C PHE A 259 27.78 7.09 -6.56
N PHE A 260 28.63 7.79 -7.33
CA PHE A 260 28.87 9.21 -7.19
C PHE A 260 28.21 9.99 -8.32
N TYR A 261 27.65 11.14 -7.97
CA TYR A 261 26.99 12.07 -8.87
C TYR A 261 27.52 13.48 -8.59
N VAL A 262 27.64 14.29 -9.64
CA VAL A 262 27.85 15.73 -9.50
C VAL A 262 26.50 16.39 -9.78
N CYS A 263 25.97 17.09 -8.78
CA CYS A 263 24.63 17.68 -8.85
C CYS A 263 24.70 19.19 -8.68
N VAL A 264 23.68 19.88 -9.19
CA VAL A 264 23.47 21.28 -8.85
C VAL A 264 22.81 21.35 -7.47
N PHE A 265 23.54 21.89 -6.50
CA PHE A 265 23.07 22.05 -5.14
C PHE A 265 22.18 23.28 -5.05
N GLN A 266 20.91 23.07 -4.72
CA GLN A 266 19.93 24.12 -4.52
C GLN A 266 19.67 24.32 -3.02
N ASN A 267 19.40 25.56 -2.62
CA ASN A 267 19.11 25.90 -1.23
C ASN A 267 17.94 25.07 -0.69
N GLY A 268 18.08 24.55 0.54
CA GLY A 268 17.07 23.73 1.20
C GLY A 268 17.27 22.21 1.07
N GLY A 269 18.38 21.73 0.49
CA GLY A 269 18.65 20.30 0.35
C GLY A 269 18.05 19.68 -0.92
N GLN A 270 17.72 20.49 -1.93
CA GLN A 270 17.38 20.01 -3.26
C GLN A 270 18.65 19.76 -4.07
N VAL A 271 18.69 18.61 -4.74
CA VAL A 271 19.67 18.36 -5.80
C VAL A 271 18.93 18.23 -7.12
N GLY A 272 19.23 19.15 -8.03
CA GLY A 272 18.86 19.03 -9.43
C GLY A 272 19.91 18.17 -10.13
N LEU A 273 19.44 17.18 -10.91
CA LEU A 273 20.25 16.43 -11.86
C LEU A 273 20.28 17.18 -13.20
#